data_AF-A0A9D7IF07-F1
#
_entry.id   AF-A0A9D7IF07-F1
#
_cell.length_a   1.000
_cell.length_b   1.000
_cell.length_c   1.000
_cell.angle_alpha   90.00
_cell.angle_beta   90.00
_cell.angle_gamma   90.00
#
_symmetry.space_group_name_H-M   'P 1'
#
loop_
_entity.id
_entity.type
_entity.pdbx_description
1 polymer ?
#
loop_
_entity_poly.entity_id
_entity_poly.type
_entity_poly.pdbx_seq_one_letter_code
_entity_poly.pdbx_strand_id
1 'polypeptide(L)'
;MKWREDSSNKTDDYLRNKIRHSVIPVLKEKNPGFEKSMERSLEFFNFANQIQKTFIEDWKKKNTTSAADGSITIKLKAVWDFQFSNSLLSAILHSYGITNLEPEKILNSSPGKIFQTKNYRLLFDQNYFGPADKKIEDSHQFLISHTPDKLELGDHKFGFETLNSARLTSIPRESHIQVLDAGKLHFPLKVRKWKSGDTFYPLGMTKKENQRLFDRQKSE
;
A
#
# COMPACT_ATOMS: atom_id res chain seq x y z
N MET A 1 32.23 -35.20 31.61
CA MET A 1 30.76 -35.09 31.47
C MET A 1 30.28 -36.18 30.52
N LYS A 2 29.45 -37.13 30.98
CA LYS A 2 28.81 -38.15 30.11
C LYS A 2 27.56 -37.52 29.51
N TRP A 3 27.51 -37.40 28.19
CA TRP A 3 26.30 -36.94 27.51
C TRP A 3 25.15 -37.92 27.79
N ARG A 4 23.95 -37.39 28.04
CA ARG A 4 22.72 -38.19 28.09
C ARG A 4 21.96 -37.95 26.79
N GLU A 5 21.63 -39.03 26.11
CA GLU A 5 20.89 -39.02 24.86
C GLU A 5 19.39 -39.03 25.19
N ASP A 6 18.73 -37.90 25.01
CA ASP A 6 17.30 -37.74 25.26
C ASP A 6 16.50 -38.64 24.28
N SER A 7 15.57 -39.43 24.79
CA SER A 7 14.73 -40.36 24.02
C SER A 7 13.90 -39.69 22.94
N SER A 8 13.64 -38.38 23.06
CA SER A 8 12.97 -37.58 22.02
C SER A 8 13.81 -37.41 20.74
N ASN A 9 15.11 -37.71 20.77
CA ASN A 9 15.96 -37.70 19.57
C ASN A 9 15.75 -38.93 18.67
N LYS A 10 14.99 -39.94 19.10
CA LYS A 10 14.78 -41.18 18.34
C LYS A 10 13.47 -41.23 17.56
N THR A 11 12.53 -40.31 17.80
CA THR A 11 11.24 -40.32 17.07
C THR A 11 11.25 -39.35 15.89
N ASP A 12 10.64 -39.78 14.78
CA ASP A 12 10.50 -39.00 13.55
C ASP A 12 9.22 -38.15 13.53
N ASP A 13 8.57 -37.99 14.69
CA ASP A 13 7.34 -37.19 14.83
C ASP A 13 7.56 -35.73 14.42
N TYR A 14 8.78 -35.23 14.61
CA TYR A 14 9.17 -33.90 14.19
C TYR A 14 9.76 -33.92 12.78
N LEU A 15 9.27 -33.02 11.91
CA LEU A 15 9.79 -32.82 10.55
C LEU A 15 11.32 -32.67 10.54
N ARG A 16 11.88 -31.97 11.54
CA ARG A 16 13.33 -31.81 11.70
C ARG A 16 14.06 -33.16 11.88
N ASN A 17 13.53 -34.04 12.73
CA ASN A 17 14.10 -35.36 12.98
C ASN A 17 14.00 -36.22 11.73
N LYS A 18 12.84 -36.20 11.06
CA LYS A 18 12.62 -36.89 9.79
C LYS A 18 13.59 -36.43 8.69
N ILE A 19 13.83 -35.12 8.57
CA ILE A 19 14.85 -34.59 7.64
C ILE A 19 16.25 -35.12 8.03
N ARG A 20 16.60 -35.09 9.31
CA ARG A 20 17.91 -35.53 9.81
C ARG A 20 18.16 -37.02 9.61
N HIS A 21 17.17 -37.87 9.90
CA HIS A 21 17.32 -39.32 9.88
C HIS A 21 17.04 -39.94 8.51
N SER A 22 16.10 -39.37 7.74
CA SER A 22 15.68 -39.99 6.47
C SER A 22 16.18 -39.26 5.23
N VAL A 23 16.36 -37.93 5.27
CA VAL A 23 16.67 -37.14 4.06
C VAL A 23 18.16 -36.85 3.94
N ILE A 24 18.78 -36.29 4.99
CA ILE A 24 20.20 -35.91 4.97
C ILE A 24 21.12 -37.11 4.65
N PRO A 25 20.93 -38.33 5.20
CA PRO A 25 21.81 -39.45 4.90
C PRO A 25 21.79 -39.84 3.42
N VAL A 26 20.61 -39.87 2.80
CA VAL A 26 20.45 -40.19 1.37
C VAL A 26 21.14 -39.14 0.48
N LEU A 27 21.08 -37.86 0.86
CA LEU A 27 21.77 -36.79 0.16
C LEU A 27 23.30 -36.89 0.29
N LYS A 28 23.80 -37.28 1.46
CA LYS A 28 25.24 -37.52 1.69
C LYS A 28 25.75 -38.75 0.94
N GLU A 29 24.95 -39.80 0.85
CA GLU A 29 25.29 -41.02 0.09
C GLU A 29 25.49 -40.68 -1.39
N LYS A 30 24.57 -39.89 -1.98
CA LYS A 30 24.66 -39.46 -3.38
C LYS A 30 25.74 -38.42 -3.64
N ASN A 31 26.00 -37.54 -2.67
CA ASN A 31 27.01 -36.49 -2.75
C ASN A 31 27.73 -36.33 -1.40
N PRO A 32 28.91 -36.95 -1.21
CA PRO A 32 29.68 -36.83 0.03
C PRO A 32 30.07 -35.39 0.37
N GLY A 33 30.14 -34.50 -0.63
CA GLY A 33 30.40 -33.07 -0.46
C GLY A 33 29.15 -32.23 -0.18
N PHE A 34 27.98 -32.84 0.00
CA PHE A 34 26.69 -32.14 0.12
C PHE A 34 26.70 -31.09 1.24
N GLU A 35 27.18 -31.43 2.44
CA GLU A 35 27.21 -30.48 3.57
C GLU A 35 28.05 -29.24 3.26
N LYS A 36 29.23 -29.44 2.67
CA LYS A 36 30.13 -28.34 2.30
C LYS A 36 29.55 -27.46 1.20
N SER A 37 28.86 -28.06 0.22
CA SER A 37 28.14 -27.32 -0.81
C SER A 37 26.95 -26.54 -0.24
N MET A 38 26.20 -27.15 0.69
CA MET A 38 25.08 -26.51 1.37
C MET A 38 25.54 -25.35 2.24
N GLU A 39 26.65 -25.51 2.97
CA GLU A 39 27.27 -24.45 3.76
C GLU A 39 27.64 -23.25 2.87
N ARG A 40 28.31 -23.48 1.75
CA ARG A 40 28.61 -22.43 0.76
C ARG A 40 27.36 -21.75 0.20
N SER A 41 26.30 -22.52 -0.08
CA SER A 41 25.03 -21.95 -0.54
C SER A 41 24.39 -21.07 0.53
N LEU A 42 24.41 -21.50 1.79
CA LEU A 42 23.90 -20.71 2.92
C LEU A 42 24.71 -19.42 3.12
N GLU A 43 26.03 -19.49 3.03
CA GLU A 43 26.91 -18.31 3.05
C GLU A 43 26.55 -17.32 1.94
N PHE A 44 26.40 -17.81 0.71
CA PHE A 44 26.00 -16.98 -0.43
C PHE A 44 24.62 -16.35 -0.24
N PHE A 45 23.62 -17.10 0.22
CA PHE A 45 22.28 -16.57 0.50
C PHE A 45 22.29 -15.53 1.60
N ASN A 46 23.07 -15.74 2.67
CA ASN A 46 23.22 -14.76 3.74
C ASN A 46 23.84 -13.46 3.22
N PHE A 47 24.88 -13.56 2.40
CA PHE A 47 25.50 -12.41 1.76
C PHE A 47 24.52 -11.66 0.84
N ALA A 48 23.80 -12.38 -0.02
CA ALA A 48 22.79 -11.81 -0.90
C ALA A 48 21.66 -11.10 -0.11
N ASN A 49 21.19 -11.71 0.98
CA ASN A 49 20.18 -11.12 1.88
C ASN A 49 20.70 -9.83 2.54
N GLN A 50 21.97 -9.80 2.96
CA GLN A 50 22.57 -8.59 3.52
C GLN A 50 22.67 -7.47 2.48
N ILE A 51 23.11 -7.77 1.25
CA ILE A 51 23.14 -6.79 0.16
C ILE A 51 21.74 -6.23 -0.08
N GLN A 52 20.74 -7.11 -0.21
CA GLN A 52 19.37 -6.69 -0.45
C GLN A 52 18.86 -5.79 0.68
N LYS A 53 19.09 -6.17 1.94
CA LYS A 53 18.68 -5.38 3.09
C LYS A 53 19.30 -3.98 3.08
N THR A 54 20.62 -3.89 2.88
CA THR A 54 21.34 -2.62 2.79
C THR A 54 20.81 -1.75 1.65
N PHE A 55 20.62 -2.36 0.46
CA PHE A 55 20.04 -1.66 -0.69
C PHE A 55 18.65 -1.08 -0.38
N ILE A 56 17.76 -1.86 0.24
CA ILE A 56 16.42 -1.41 0.60
C ILE A 56 16.46 -0.30 1.65
N GLU A 57 17.34 -0.39 2.64
CA GLU A 57 17.51 0.68 3.63
C GLU A 57 17.98 1.99 3.00
N ASP A 58 18.98 1.95 2.12
CA ASP A 58 19.48 3.14 1.44
C ASP A 58 18.50 3.71 0.41
N TRP A 59 17.78 2.83 -0.29
CA TRP A 59 16.68 3.25 -1.16
C TRP A 59 15.59 3.95 -0.36
N LYS A 60 15.21 3.41 0.80
CA LYS A 60 14.20 4.02 1.69
C LYS A 60 14.63 5.40 2.18
N LYS A 61 15.89 5.58 2.61
CA LYS A 61 16.40 6.89 3.04
C LYS A 61 16.20 7.99 1.98
N LYS A 62 16.30 7.65 0.70
CA LYS A 62 16.18 8.60 -0.43
C LYS A 62 14.73 8.81 -0.88
N ASN A 63 13.92 7.77 -0.76
CA ASN A 63 12.59 7.69 -1.37
C ASN A 63 11.44 7.60 -0.39
N THR A 64 11.70 7.70 0.92
CA THR A 64 10.67 7.73 1.95
C THR A 64 10.79 8.95 2.86
N THR A 65 9.66 9.38 3.40
CA THR A 65 9.58 10.44 4.42
C THR A 65 8.70 9.98 5.56
N SER A 66 9.15 10.14 6.80
CA SER A 66 8.34 9.84 7.99
C SER A 66 7.69 11.10 8.53
N ALA A 67 6.42 11.02 8.90
CA ALA A 67 5.72 12.07 9.63
C ALA A 67 5.75 11.82 11.14
N ALA A 68 5.44 12.86 11.92
CA ALA A 68 5.48 12.83 13.38
C ALA A 68 4.48 11.83 14.02
N ASP A 69 3.45 11.44 13.28
CA ASP A 69 2.45 10.46 13.70
C ASP A 69 2.90 9.00 13.48
N GLY A 70 4.10 8.79 12.93
CA GLY A 70 4.64 7.47 12.61
C GLY A 70 4.24 6.95 11.23
N SER A 71 3.50 7.74 10.43
CA SER A 71 3.26 7.41 9.03
C SER A 71 4.51 7.62 8.18
N ILE A 72 4.67 6.80 7.16
CA ILE A 72 5.79 6.78 6.22
C ILE A 72 5.20 6.95 4.82
N THR A 73 5.75 7.87 4.05
CA THR A 73 5.36 8.10 2.66
C THR A 73 6.47 7.58 1.75
N ILE A 74 6.14 6.77 0.74
CA ILE A 74 7.07 6.12 -0.21
C ILE A 74 6.83 6.63 -1.62
N LYS A 75 7.81 7.29 -2.24
CA LYS A 75 7.70 7.81 -3.61
C LYS A 75 7.43 6.69 -4.64
N LEU A 76 6.16 6.45 -4.99
CA LEU A 76 5.78 5.37 -5.92
C LEU A 76 6.38 5.52 -7.31
N LYS A 77 6.61 6.76 -7.77
CA LYS A 77 7.33 6.99 -9.04
C LYS A 77 8.71 6.32 -9.05
N ALA A 78 9.48 6.43 -7.96
CA ALA A 78 10.78 5.77 -7.86
C ALA A 78 10.68 4.24 -7.81
N VAL A 79 9.52 3.70 -7.44
CA VAL A 79 9.24 2.26 -7.50
C VAL A 79 8.92 1.85 -8.94
N TRP A 80 8.07 2.61 -9.64
CA TRP A 80 7.70 2.34 -11.04
C TRP A 80 8.88 2.48 -12.00
N ASP A 81 9.74 3.48 -11.81
CA ASP A 81 10.91 3.73 -12.65
C ASP A 81 11.99 2.64 -12.47
N PHE A 82 11.85 1.76 -11.47
CA PHE A 82 12.77 0.66 -11.23
C PHE A 82 12.41 -0.58 -12.05
N GLN A 83 13.42 -1.17 -12.72
CA GLN A 83 13.24 -2.34 -13.61
C GLN A 83 12.51 -3.52 -12.96
N PHE A 84 12.69 -3.71 -11.64
CA PHE A 84 12.05 -4.78 -10.87
C PHE A 84 11.05 -4.20 -9.85
N SER A 85 10.14 -3.35 -10.30
CA SER A 85 9.17 -2.61 -9.46
C SER A 85 8.38 -3.51 -8.49
N ASN A 86 7.85 -4.63 -8.97
CA ASN A 86 7.15 -5.62 -8.14
C ASN A 86 8.04 -6.17 -7.02
N SER A 87 9.26 -6.59 -7.34
CA SER A 87 10.22 -7.13 -6.37
C SER A 87 10.71 -6.06 -5.38
N LEU A 88 10.92 -4.83 -5.86
CA LEU A 88 11.28 -3.70 -5.01
C LEU A 88 10.17 -3.40 -4.01
N LEU A 89 8.92 -3.28 -4.47
CA LEU A 89 7.78 -3.06 -3.59
C LEU A 89 7.61 -4.22 -2.61
N SER A 90 7.73 -5.48 -3.05
CA SER A 90 7.69 -6.64 -2.16
C SER A 90 8.76 -6.55 -1.06
N ALA A 91 10.01 -6.23 -1.42
CA ALA A 91 11.10 -6.12 -0.46
C ALA A 91 10.89 -4.96 0.53
N ILE A 92 10.35 -3.83 0.07
CA ILE A 92 9.95 -2.71 0.93
C ILE A 92 8.85 -3.14 1.91
N LEU A 93 7.78 -3.77 1.41
CA LEU A 93 6.66 -4.29 2.22
C LEU A 93 7.15 -5.29 3.28
N HIS A 94 7.99 -6.23 2.88
CA HIS A 94 8.60 -7.21 3.79
C HIS A 94 9.48 -6.55 4.85
N SER A 95 10.16 -5.44 4.52
CA SER A 95 10.94 -4.67 5.51
C SER A 95 10.06 -4.03 6.59
N TYR A 96 8.75 -3.91 6.36
CA TYR A 96 7.74 -3.51 7.33
C TYR A 96 6.93 -4.69 7.89
N GLY A 97 7.32 -5.94 7.59
CA GLY A 97 6.61 -7.13 8.03
C GLY A 97 5.28 -7.39 7.30
N ILE A 98 5.03 -6.71 6.18
CA ILE A 98 3.82 -6.89 5.38
C ILE A 98 4.08 -7.97 4.32
N THR A 99 3.55 -9.17 4.52
CA THR A 99 3.77 -10.32 3.61
C THR A 99 2.52 -10.74 2.83
N ASN A 100 1.36 -10.23 3.20
CA ASN A 100 0.06 -10.65 2.68
C ASN A 100 -0.50 -9.71 1.59
N LEU A 101 0.29 -8.75 1.13
CA LEU A 101 -0.10 -7.86 0.05
C LEU A 101 0.69 -8.20 -1.21
N GLU A 102 -0.04 -8.27 -2.32
CA GLU A 102 0.55 -8.52 -3.64
C GLU A 102 0.99 -7.20 -4.27
N PRO A 103 2.29 -7.00 -4.55
CA PRO A 103 2.82 -5.78 -5.15
C PRO A 103 2.13 -5.41 -6.46
N GLU A 104 1.83 -6.41 -7.29
CA GLU A 104 1.24 -6.22 -8.61
C GLU A 104 -0.19 -5.66 -8.53
N LYS A 105 -0.97 -6.11 -7.54
CA LYS A 105 -2.29 -5.54 -7.25
C LYS A 105 -2.18 -4.08 -6.80
N ILE A 106 -1.15 -3.73 -6.05
CA ILE A 106 -0.92 -2.35 -5.59
C ILE A 106 -0.52 -1.48 -6.79
N LEU A 107 0.53 -1.85 -7.53
CA LEU A 107 1.08 -1.03 -8.62
C LEU A 107 0.10 -0.80 -9.78
N ASN A 108 -0.85 -1.71 -9.99
CA ASN A 108 -1.89 -1.61 -11.03
C ASN A 108 -3.24 -1.06 -10.52
N SER A 109 -3.31 -0.58 -9.28
CA SER A 109 -4.57 -0.06 -8.73
C SER A 109 -4.89 1.35 -9.23
N SER A 110 -6.16 1.75 -9.05
CA SER A 110 -6.60 3.12 -9.29
C SER A 110 -6.32 4.00 -8.06
N PRO A 111 -5.96 5.27 -8.26
CA PRO A 111 -5.91 6.28 -7.20
C PRO A 111 -7.13 6.22 -6.26
N GLY A 112 -6.91 6.38 -4.96
CA GLY A 112 -7.90 6.33 -3.89
C GLY A 112 -8.04 4.97 -3.20
N LYS A 113 -7.52 3.89 -3.78
CA LYS A 113 -7.71 2.53 -3.24
C LYS A 113 -6.93 2.32 -1.94
N ILE A 114 -7.57 1.65 -0.97
CA ILE A 114 -6.95 1.33 0.32
C ILE A 114 -6.65 -0.17 0.40
N PHE A 115 -5.42 -0.51 0.78
CA PHE A 115 -5.04 -1.86 1.19
C PHE A 115 -4.84 -1.89 2.69
N GLN A 116 -5.48 -2.82 3.38
CA GLN A 116 -5.42 -2.93 4.83
C GLN A 116 -4.85 -4.29 5.24
N THR A 117 -3.94 -4.26 6.20
CA THR A 117 -3.44 -5.44 6.93
C THR A 117 -3.83 -5.31 8.40
N LYS A 118 -3.47 -6.31 9.22
CA LYS A 118 -3.72 -6.25 10.67
C LYS A 118 -3.11 -5.01 11.31
N ASN A 119 -1.90 -4.62 10.86
CA ASN A 119 -1.08 -3.59 11.50
C ASN A 119 -0.79 -2.40 10.58
N TYR A 120 -1.30 -2.37 9.34
CA TYR A 120 -0.98 -1.31 8.39
C TYR A 120 -2.15 -0.94 7.49
N ARG A 121 -2.22 0.35 7.12
CA ARG A 121 -3.05 0.85 6.02
C ARG A 121 -2.18 1.49 4.95
N LEU A 122 -2.44 1.14 3.69
CA LEU A 122 -1.78 1.69 2.51
C LEU A 122 -2.83 2.40 1.66
N LEU A 123 -2.61 3.67 1.39
CA LEU A 123 -3.44 4.44 0.47
C LEU A 123 -2.72 4.59 -0.86
N PHE A 124 -3.28 3.95 -1.88
CA PHE A 124 -2.83 4.06 -3.25
C PHE A 124 -3.41 5.33 -3.87
N ASP A 125 -2.70 6.43 -3.70
CA ASP A 125 -2.91 7.76 -4.34
C ASP A 125 -1.80 8.70 -3.83
N GLN A 126 -1.30 8.41 -2.63
CA GLN A 126 -0.43 9.31 -1.90
C GLN A 126 0.67 8.58 -1.11
N ASN A 127 1.25 7.49 -1.64
CA ASN A 127 2.52 6.98 -1.11
C ASN A 127 2.50 6.53 0.38
N TYR A 128 1.39 6.60 1.15
CA TYR A 128 1.40 6.44 2.62
C TYR A 128 1.38 4.97 3.11
N PHE A 129 2.13 4.73 4.17
CA PHE A 129 2.19 3.55 5.04
C PHE A 129 2.01 4.03 6.48
N GLY A 130 1.07 3.48 7.24
CA GLY A 130 0.93 3.86 8.66
C GLY A 130 0.53 2.69 9.55
N PRO A 131 0.92 2.69 10.84
CA PRO A 131 0.54 1.65 11.79
C PRO A 131 -0.98 1.67 12.06
N ALA A 132 -1.61 0.51 12.04
CA ALA A 132 -2.95 0.29 12.53
C ALA A 132 -2.87 0.07 14.04
N ASP A 133 -2.80 1.16 14.79
CA ASP A 133 -3.31 1.31 16.16
C ASP A 133 -3.14 2.75 16.62
N LYS A 134 -3.74 3.66 15.86
CA LYS A 134 -4.45 4.80 16.44
C LYS A 134 -5.81 4.77 15.79
N LYS A 135 -6.87 5.08 16.55
CA LYS A 135 -8.03 5.73 15.97
C LYS A 135 -7.46 6.88 15.13
N ILE A 136 -7.31 6.67 13.83
CA ILE A 136 -7.14 7.77 12.91
C ILE A 136 -8.49 8.44 13.03
N GLU A 137 -8.55 9.49 13.85
CA GLU A 137 -9.61 10.48 13.75
C GLU A 137 -9.71 10.79 12.27
N ASP A 138 -10.79 10.29 11.66
CA ASP A 138 -11.52 10.63 10.45
C ASP A 138 -10.97 11.67 9.46
N SER A 139 -9.66 11.86 9.39
CA SER A 139 -8.96 12.76 8.48
C SER A 139 -8.63 11.99 7.22
N HIS A 140 -9.69 11.43 6.62
CA HIS A 140 -9.71 11.02 5.23
C HIS A 140 -9.47 12.28 4.41
N GLN A 141 -8.21 12.64 4.15
CA GLN A 141 -7.81 13.71 3.23
C GLN A 141 -6.97 13.07 2.10
N PHE A 142 -7.51 13.05 0.89
CA PHE A 142 -6.88 12.52 -0.32
C PHE A 142 -6.46 13.68 -1.22
N LEU A 143 -5.46 13.45 -2.08
CA LEU A 143 -4.92 14.42 -3.02
C LEU A 143 -4.92 13.74 -4.38
N ILE A 144 -5.90 14.07 -5.19
CA ILE A 144 -6.01 13.61 -6.56
C ILE A 144 -5.02 14.44 -7.38
N SER A 145 -4.00 13.82 -7.96
CA SER A 145 -2.94 14.54 -8.69
C SER A 145 -3.27 14.81 -10.17
N HIS A 146 -4.24 14.09 -10.72
CA HIS A 146 -4.82 14.28 -12.06
C HIS A 146 -6.24 13.71 -12.05
N THR A 147 -7.12 14.12 -12.97
CA THR A 147 -8.48 13.58 -13.07
C THR A 147 -8.45 12.07 -13.33
N PRO A 148 -8.91 11.21 -12.40
CA PRO A 148 -8.91 9.77 -12.59
C PRO A 148 -10.18 9.34 -13.32
N ASP A 149 -10.19 8.27 -14.12
CA ASP A 149 -11.43 7.78 -14.75
C ASP A 149 -12.48 7.35 -13.70
N LYS A 150 -11.99 6.75 -12.60
CA LYS A 150 -12.80 6.28 -11.48
C LYS A 150 -12.06 6.52 -10.16
N LEU A 151 -12.81 6.86 -9.12
CA LEU A 151 -12.33 7.01 -7.76
C LEU A 151 -13.25 6.25 -6.81
N GLU A 152 -12.69 5.36 -6.00
CA GLU A 152 -13.43 4.66 -4.95
C GLU A 152 -13.03 5.25 -3.59
N LEU A 153 -14.02 5.76 -2.83
CA LEU A 153 -13.83 6.34 -1.50
C LEU A 153 -14.75 5.63 -0.50
N GLY A 154 -14.21 4.64 0.20
CA GLY A 154 -15.02 3.75 1.04
C GLY A 154 -16.05 3.00 0.18
N ASP A 155 -17.33 3.11 0.54
CA ASP A 155 -18.43 2.48 -0.20
C ASP A 155 -18.93 3.34 -1.39
N HIS A 156 -18.35 4.52 -1.60
CA HIS A 156 -18.76 5.42 -2.68
C HIS A 156 -17.86 5.26 -3.91
N LYS A 157 -18.47 5.26 -5.09
CA LYS A 157 -17.78 5.18 -6.39
C LYS A 157 -18.10 6.43 -7.19
N PHE A 158 -17.06 7.11 -7.65
CA PHE A 158 -17.14 8.30 -8.48
C PHE A 158 -16.57 7.97 -9.86
N GLY A 159 -17.27 8.33 -10.91
CA GLY A 159 -16.75 8.36 -12.28
C GLY A 159 -16.41 9.79 -12.66
N PHE A 160 -15.33 9.97 -13.42
CA PHE A 160 -15.01 11.27 -14.00
C PHE A 160 -14.96 11.13 -15.51
N GLU A 161 -15.48 12.14 -16.19
CA GLU A 161 -15.43 12.25 -17.63
C GLU A 161 -14.97 13.68 -17.97
N THR A 162 -13.93 13.79 -18.79
CA THR A 162 -13.51 15.08 -19.34
C THR A 162 -14.10 15.23 -20.73
N LEU A 163 -14.92 16.25 -20.89
CA LEU A 163 -15.61 16.57 -22.15
C LEU A 163 -15.22 17.96 -22.65
N ASN A 164 -15.18 18.09 -23.98
CA ASN A 164 -14.99 19.40 -24.61
C ASN A 164 -16.23 20.26 -24.34
N SER A 165 -16.03 21.51 -23.91
CA SER A 165 -17.13 22.43 -23.57
C SER A 165 -18.11 22.65 -24.73
N ALA A 166 -17.65 22.58 -25.99
CA ALA A 166 -18.51 22.70 -27.16
C ALA A 166 -19.52 21.53 -27.31
N ARG A 167 -19.27 20.39 -26.63
CA ARG A 167 -20.18 19.24 -26.61
C ARG A 167 -21.19 19.32 -25.46
N LEU A 168 -21.04 20.24 -24.53
CA LEU A 168 -21.96 20.41 -23.42
C LEU A 168 -23.13 21.29 -23.85
N THR A 169 -24.25 20.68 -24.23
CA THR A 169 -25.48 21.38 -24.66
C THR A 169 -26.27 21.94 -23.48
N SER A 170 -26.21 21.31 -22.32
CA SER A 170 -26.82 21.77 -21.07
C SER A 170 -26.10 21.18 -19.86
N ILE A 171 -26.15 21.88 -18.72
CA ILE A 171 -25.62 21.37 -17.45
C ILE A 171 -26.61 20.33 -16.89
N PRO A 172 -26.17 19.07 -16.66
CA PRO A 172 -26.98 18.03 -16.01
C PRO A 172 -27.56 18.51 -14.67
N ARG A 173 -28.78 18.11 -14.34
CA ARG A 173 -29.49 18.53 -13.10
C ARG A 173 -29.59 17.41 -12.07
N GLU A 174 -29.12 16.22 -12.42
CA GLU A 174 -29.09 15.04 -11.59
C GLU A 174 -28.17 15.26 -10.39
N SER A 175 -28.64 14.97 -9.18
CA SER A 175 -27.89 15.25 -7.94
C SER A 175 -26.58 14.49 -7.79
N HIS A 176 -26.39 13.42 -8.57
CA HIS A 176 -25.18 12.59 -8.58
C HIS A 176 -24.18 12.99 -9.67
N ILE A 177 -24.50 14.01 -10.49
CA ILE A 177 -23.64 14.52 -11.56
C ILE A 177 -23.27 15.97 -11.24
N GLN A 178 -21.98 16.29 -11.31
CA GLN A 178 -21.48 17.65 -11.13
C GLN A 178 -20.53 18.01 -12.25
N VAL A 179 -20.70 19.21 -12.80
CA VAL A 179 -19.85 19.74 -13.87
C VAL A 179 -18.90 20.77 -13.31
N LEU A 180 -17.61 20.57 -13.56
CA LEU A 180 -16.53 21.46 -13.14
C LEU A 180 -15.77 21.96 -14.36
N ASP A 181 -15.34 23.21 -14.32
CA ASP A 181 -14.47 23.79 -15.34
C ASP A 181 -13.05 23.24 -15.17
N ALA A 182 -12.66 22.29 -16.02
CA ALA A 182 -11.36 21.62 -15.96
C ALA A 182 -10.18 22.61 -16.06
N GLY A 183 -10.35 23.75 -16.76
CA GLY A 183 -9.31 24.77 -16.88
C GLY A 183 -9.06 25.55 -15.59
N LYS A 184 -9.99 25.50 -14.63
CA LYS A 184 -9.88 26.15 -13.31
C LYS A 184 -9.46 25.20 -12.19
N LEU A 185 -9.31 23.91 -12.49
CA LEU A 185 -8.88 22.93 -11.50
C LEU A 185 -7.36 23.02 -11.31
N HIS A 186 -6.94 23.29 -10.08
CA HIS A 186 -5.54 23.27 -9.69
C HIS A 186 -5.24 21.97 -8.96
N PHE A 187 -4.36 21.17 -9.54
CA PHE A 187 -3.92 19.91 -8.95
C PHE A 187 -2.76 20.14 -7.98
N PRO A 188 -2.66 19.33 -6.91
CA PRO A 188 -3.56 18.23 -6.58
C PRO A 188 -4.89 18.69 -5.95
N LEU A 189 -6.00 18.07 -6.36
CA LEU A 189 -7.32 18.31 -5.75
C LEU A 189 -7.41 17.60 -4.41
N LYS A 190 -7.86 18.32 -3.39
CA LYS A 190 -7.97 17.79 -2.03
C LYS A 190 -9.39 17.28 -1.76
N VAL A 191 -9.54 15.97 -1.57
CA VAL A 191 -10.80 15.36 -1.14
C VAL A 191 -10.74 15.15 0.36
N ARG A 192 -11.73 15.60 1.12
CA ARG A 192 -11.79 15.32 2.55
C ARG A 192 -13.18 15.24 3.11
N LYS A 193 -13.33 14.61 4.29
CA LYS A 193 -14.51 14.83 5.12
C LYS A 193 -14.69 16.33 5.38
N TRP A 194 -15.96 16.73 5.41
CA TRP A 194 -16.34 18.10 5.74
C TRP A 194 -15.74 18.50 7.10
N LYS A 195 -15.41 19.78 7.24
CA LYS A 195 -14.99 20.40 8.50
C LYS A 195 -15.87 21.62 8.78
N SER A 196 -16.07 21.90 10.06
CA SER A 196 -16.77 23.13 10.47
C SER A 196 -16.07 24.36 9.88
N GLY A 197 -16.84 25.27 9.29
CA GLY A 197 -16.33 26.44 8.57
C GLY A 197 -16.14 26.22 7.06
N ASP A 198 -16.37 25.01 6.54
CA ASP A 198 -16.41 24.78 5.10
C ASP A 198 -17.53 25.58 4.45
N THR A 199 -17.19 26.24 3.34
CA THR A 199 -18.12 27.05 2.56
C THR A 199 -18.06 26.64 1.11
N PHE A 200 -19.22 26.66 0.46
CA PHE A 200 -19.39 26.34 -0.94
C PHE A 200 -20.18 27.46 -1.62
N TYR A 201 -19.92 27.66 -2.90
CA TYR A 201 -20.61 28.61 -3.75
C TYR A 201 -21.35 27.84 -4.85
N PRO A 202 -22.67 27.66 -4.70
CA PRO A 202 -23.48 27.04 -5.74
C PRO A 202 -23.39 27.84 -7.04
N LEU A 203 -23.43 27.12 -8.16
CA LEU A 203 -23.40 27.71 -9.48
C LEU A 203 -24.56 28.71 -9.64
N GLY A 204 -24.26 29.97 -9.98
CA GLY A 204 -25.26 31.03 -10.17
C GLY A 204 -25.65 31.82 -8.90
N MET A 205 -25.06 31.54 -7.74
CA MET A 205 -25.31 32.29 -6.50
C MET A 205 -24.14 33.22 -6.15
N THR A 206 -24.45 34.46 -5.76
CA THR A 206 -23.47 35.49 -5.37
C THR A 206 -23.16 35.51 -3.87
N LYS A 207 -23.90 34.76 -3.05
CA LYS A 207 -23.70 34.69 -1.58
C LYS A 207 -23.09 33.35 -1.18
N LYS A 208 -22.13 33.39 -0.23
CA LYS A 208 -21.62 32.21 0.48
C LYS A 208 -22.77 31.52 1.19
N GLU A 209 -22.96 30.22 0.98
CA GLU A 209 -23.93 29.44 1.73
C GLU A 209 -23.18 28.61 2.80
N ASN A 210 -23.38 28.96 4.07
CA ASN A 210 -22.76 28.25 5.21
C ASN A 210 -23.60 27.05 5.70
N GLN A 211 -24.86 26.92 5.24
CA GLN A 211 -25.87 26.14 5.97
C GLN A 211 -26.58 25.01 5.19
N ARG A 212 -26.36 24.83 3.88
CA ARG A 212 -27.13 23.82 3.10
C ARG A 212 -26.41 22.52 2.73
N LEU A 213 -25.26 22.22 3.35
CA LEU A 213 -24.71 20.86 3.32
C LEU A 213 -25.47 19.90 4.26
N PHE A 214 -26.42 20.40 5.06
CA PHE A 214 -26.91 19.72 6.26
C PHE A 214 -28.37 19.20 6.22
N ASP A 215 -29.16 19.43 5.17
CA ASP A 215 -30.62 19.15 5.23
C ASP A 215 -31.13 17.94 4.44
N ARG A 216 -30.27 17.09 3.85
CA ARG A 216 -30.73 15.88 3.12
C ARG A 216 -30.47 14.53 3.81
N GLN A 217 -29.97 14.52 5.04
CA GLN A 217 -29.80 13.27 5.82
C GLN A 217 -30.83 13.09 6.96
N LYS A 218 -31.89 13.90 7.02
CA LYS A 218 -33.04 13.64 7.88
C LYS A 218 -34.36 13.90 7.15
N SER A 219 -34.86 12.88 6.47
CA SER A 219 -36.29 12.63 6.33
C SER A 219 -36.43 11.13 6.14
N GLU A 220 -36.93 10.46 7.18
CA GLU A 220 -37.64 9.18 7.01
C GLU A 220 -38.88 9.39 6.13
#